data_AF-A0A2K9HH48-F1
#
_entry.id   AF-A0A2K9HH48-F1
#
_cell.length_a   1.000
_cell.length_b   1.000
_cell.length_c   1.000
_cell.angle_alpha   90.00
_cell.angle_beta   90.00
_cell.angle_gamma   90.00
#
_symmetry.space_group_name_H-M   'P 1'
#
loop_
_entity.id
_entity.type
_entity.pdbx_description
1 polymer ?
#
loop_
_entity_poly.entity_id
_entity_poly.type
_entity_poly.pdbx_seq_one_letter_code
_entity_poly.pdbx_strand_id
1 'polypeptide(L)'
;MKKILLLLAISLFTVGAHAQKDVVSVADMIKIFQAKTLQMGKQVLEKQGYVYKGVSSDAYGKDYNWVKNMNLTSDFLPTAMGRGNSSMVLLAQDGKTVYVYVFNRTAFAGLQSQVKAMGYDMGSAVKGDKSTLICTKDNQPTISFLTLQQPLPYCLQITE
;
A
#
# COMPACT_ATOMS: atom_id res chain seq x y z
N MET A 1 34.86 -1.48 -20.67
CA MET A 1 33.83 -2.35 -20.02
C MET A 1 33.46 -1.93 -18.60
N LYS A 2 34.41 -1.63 -17.70
CA LYS A 2 34.10 -1.25 -16.29
C LYS A 2 33.17 -0.02 -16.13
N LYS A 3 33.30 1.01 -16.98
CA LYS A 3 32.46 2.23 -16.91
C LYS A 3 31.01 1.99 -17.38
N ILE A 4 30.79 1.09 -18.33
CA ILE A 4 29.45 0.74 -18.84
C ILE A 4 28.70 -0.12 -17.82
N LEU A 5 29.37 -1.07 -17.16
CA LEU A 5 28.78 -1.84 -16.07
C LEU A 5 28.36 -0.95 -14.89
N LEU A 6 29.16 0.07 -14.57
CA LEU A 6 28.83 1.02 -13.49
C LEU A 6 27.58 1.85 -13.82
N LEU A 7 27.45 2.32 -15.07
CA LEU A 7 26.28 3.05 -15.56
C LEU A 7 25.01 2.19 -15.60
N LEU A 8 25.13 0.90 -15.98
CA LEU A 8 24.04 -0.07 -15.93
C LEU A 8 23.61 -0.37 -14.49
N ALA A 9 24.56 -0.51 -13.56
CA ALA A 9 24.24 -0.68 -12.15
C ALA A 9 23.51 0.55 -11.58
N ILE A 10 24.01 1.77 -11.83
CA ILE A 10 23.39 3.01 -11.36
C ILE A 10 21.97 3.16 -11.95
N SER A 11 21.76 2.84 -13.23
CA SER A 11 20.42 2.92 -13.86
C SER A 11 19.45 1.86 -13.34
N LEU A 12 19.91 0.66 -12.98
CA LEU A 12 19.09 -0.34 -12.29
C LEU A 12 18.69 0.10 -10.88
N PHE A 13 19.60 0.76 -10.14
CA PHE A 13 19.29 1.32 -8.82
C PHE A 13 18.32 2.51 -8.90
N THR A 14 18.43 3.39 -9.90
CA THR A 14 17.49 4.50 -10.05
C THR A 14 16.10 4.01 -10.44
N VAL A 15 15.98 3.06 -11.38
CA VAL A 15 14.67 2.48 -11.77
C VAL A 15 14.03 1.73 -10.59
N GLY A 16 14.80 0.96 -9.82
CA GLY A 16 14.31 0.28 -8.61
C GLY A 16 13.86 1.25 -7.50
N ALA A 17 14.62 2.33 -7.27
CA ALA A 17 14.29 3.35 -6.29
C ALA A 17 13.08 4.23 -6.70
N HIS A 18 12.87 4.46 -8.00
CA HIS A 18 11.68 5.15 -8.50
C HIS A 18 10.42 4.28 -8.32
N ALA A 19 10.49 2.99 -8.62
CA ALA A 19 9.34 2.08 -8.43
C ALA A 19 8.90 1.95 -6.96
N GLN A 20 9.84 2.04 -6.00
CA GLN A 20 9.54 1.98 -4.56
C GLN A 20 8.92 3.29 -4.01
N LYS A 21 9.13 4.44 -4.68
CA LYS A 21 8.62 5.76 -4.26
C LYS A 21 7.22 6.09 -4.79
N ASP A 22 6.65 5.25 -5.64
CA ASP A 22 5.40 5.57 -6.32
C ASP A 22 4.13 5.17 -5.55
N VAL A 23 4.24 4.36 -4.50
CA VAL A 23 3.14 4.02 -3.58
C VAL A 23 3.48 4.52 -2.18
N VAL A 24 2.47 4.87 -1.39
CA VAL A 24 2.62 5.31 0.01
C VAL A 24 3.45 4.32 0.83
N SER A 25 4.35 4.85 1.67
CA SER A 25 5.23 4.05 2.51
C SER A 25 4.48 3.38 3.66
N VAL A 26 4.98 2.24 4.15
CA VAL A 26 4.37 1.55 5.30
C VAL A 26 4.40 2.41 6.56
N ALA A 27 5.47 3.16 6.78
CA ALA A 27 5.59 4.07 7.93
C ALA A 27 4.51 5.17 7.90
N ASP A 28 4.23 5.73 6.72
CA ASP A 28 3.15 6.70 6.55
C ASP A 28 1.77 6.07 6.75
N MET A 29 1.59 4.81 6.32
CA MET A 29 0.33 4.09 6.56
C MET A 29 0.09 3.83 8.05
N ILE A 30 1.13 3.43 8.80
CA ILE A 30 1.04 3.29 10.26
C ILE A 30 0.70 4.64 10.90
N LYS A 31 1.31 5.74 10.45
CA LYS A 31 1.01 7.08 10.94
C LYS A 31 -0.45 7.48 10.70
N ILE A 32 -0.99 7.18 9.52
CA ILE A 32 -2.41 7.42 9.20
C ILE A 32 -3.30 6.55 10.10
N PHE A 33 -2.98 5.26 10.24
CA PHE A 33 -3.72 4.33 11.08
C PHE A 33 -3.74 4.78 12.55
N GLN A 34 -2.62 5.17 13.12
CA GLN A 34 -2.53 5.61 14.51
C GLN A 34 -3.29 6.93 14.75
N ALA A 35 -3.29 7.83 13.77
CA ALA A 35 -4.01 9.09 13.88
C ALA A 35 -5.53 8.94 13.71
N LYS A 36 -6.00 7.94 12.94
CA LYS A 36 -7.42 7.63 12.72
C LYS A 36 -8.27 8.79 12.18
N THR A 37 -7.65 9.79 11.54
CA THR A 37 -8.36 10.98 11.05
C THR A 37 -8.23 11.18 9.54
N LEU A 38 -9.32 11.67 8.94
CA LEU A 38 -9.33 12.16 7.55
C LEU A 38 -8.24 13.20 7.31
N GLN A 39 -8.04 14.12 8.26
CA GLN A 39 -7.06 15.19 8.14
C GLN A 39 -5.63 14.65 8.00
N MET A 40 -5.26 13.63 8.79
CA MET A 40 -3.95 12.99 8.66
C MET A 40 -3.79 12.31 7.31
N GLY A 41 -4.83 11.58 6.85
CA GLY A 41 -4.86 10.97 5.52
C GLY A 41 -4.59 11.99 4.42
N LYS A 42 -5.32 13.11 4.41
CA LYS A 42 -5.11 14.20 3.43
C LYS A 42 -3.69 14.77 3.50
N GLN A 43 -3.21 15.09 4.70
CA GLN A 43 -1.88 15.68 4.90
C GLN A 43 -0.75 14.79 4.38
N VAL A 44 -0.86 13.48 4.59
CA VAL A 44 0.18 12.52 4.23
C VAL A 44 0.08 12.10 2.76
N LEU A 45 -1.11 11.73 2.30
CA LEU A 45 -1.32 11.13 0.99
C LEU A 45 -1.29 12.16 -0.14
N GLU A 46 -1.90 13.33 0.04
CA GLU A 46 -1.99 14.33 -1.04
C GLU A 46 -0.61 14.92 -1.38
N LYS A 47 0.29 15.05 -0.39
CA LYS A 47 1.70 15.42 -0.63
C LYS A 47 2.47 14.39 -1.47
N GLN A 48 1.98 13.15 -1.52
CA GLN A 48 2.57 12.06 -2.29
C GLN A 48 1.88 11.85 -3.64
N GLY A 49 1.00 12.78 -4.04
CA GLY A 49 0.28 12.76 -5.32
C GLY A 49 -0.96 11.88 -5.34
N TYR A 50 -1.47 11.46 -4.17
CA TYR A 50 -2.79 10.85 -4.09
C TYR A 50 -3.89 11.90 -4.17
N VAL A 51 -5.00 11.55 -4.79
CA VAL A 51 -6.20 12.38 -4.92
C VAL A 51 -7.31 11.80 -4.07
N TYR A 52 -7.88 12.61 -3.18
CA TYR A 52 -9.05 12.23 -2.40
C TYR A 52 -10.29 12.09 -3.30
N LYS A 53 -11.01 10.97 -3.18
CA LYS A 53 -12.18 10.64 -4.02
C LYS A 53 -13.52 10.65 -3.27
N GLY A 54 -13.49 10.86 -1.95
CA GLY A 54 -14.71 10.93 -1.14
C GLY A 54 -14.87 9.73 -0.21
N VAL A 55 -16.13 9.46 0.15
CA VAL A 55 -16.52 8.40 1.07
C VAL A 55 -17.28 7.31 0.32
N SER A 56 -16.77 6.08 0.36
CA SER A 56 -17.51 4.89 -0.06
C SER A 56 -18.36 4.37 1.11
N SER A 57 -19.41 3.62 0.80
CA SER A 57 -20.23 2.94 1.81
C SER A 57 -20.66 1.59 1.25
N ASP A 58 -20.45 0.53 2.02
CA ASP A 58 -20.91 -0.82 1.71
C ASP A 58 -21.41 -1.55 2.98
N ALA A 59 -21.55 -2.88 2.91
CA ALA A 59 -21.99 -3.69 4.04
C ALA A 59 -20.98 -3.76 5.21
N TYR A 60 -19.71 -3.42 4.97
CA TYR A 60 -18.63 -3.48 5.94
C TYR A 60 -18.34 -2.13 6.60
N GLY A 61 -18.82 -1.04 6.01
CA GLY A 61 -18.80 0.27 6.64
C GLY A 61 -18.63 1.41 5.64
N LYS A 62 -17.92 2.45 6.10
CA LYS A 62 -17.60 3.63 5.30
C LYS A 62 -16.11 3.86 5.33
N ASP A 63 -15.54 4.22 4.18
CA ASP A 63 -14.11 4.51 4.06
C ASP A 63 -13.87 5.87 3.43
N TYR A 64 -12.82 6.56 3.89
CA TYR A 64 -12.21 7.66 3.17
C TYR A 64 -11.28 7.10 2.10
N ASN A 65 -11.47 7.53 0.85
CA ASN A 65 -10.78 6.93 -0.30
C ASN A 65 -9.81 7.90 -0.96
N TRP A 66 -8.59 7.44 -1.21
CA TRP A 66 -7.60 8.13 -2.02
C TRP A 66 -7.07 7.22 -3.10
N VAL A 67 -6.74 7.79 -4.26
CA VAL A 67 -6.12 7.05 -5.37
C VAL A 67 -4.90 7.75 -5.89
N LYS A 68 -3.97 6.98 -6.44
CA LYS A 68 -2.82 7.49 -7.19
C LYS A 68 -2.71 6.75 -8.52
N ASN A 69 -2.45 7.52 -9.57
CA ASN A 69 -2.34 7.03 -10.95
C ASN A 69 -3.55 6.21 -11.42
N MET A 70 -4.75 6.44 -10.90
CA MET A 70 -5.96 5.73 -11.35
C MET A 70 -7.22 6.56 -11.09
N ASN A 71 -8.33 6.14 -11.70
CA ASN A 71 -9.67 6.68 -11.44
C ASN A 71 -10.61 5.62 -10.89
N LEU A 72 -11.71 6.09 -10.30
CA LEU A 72 -12.79 5.27 -9.76
C LEU A 72 -14.11 5.57 -10.49
N THR A 73 -15.03 4.61 -10.51
CA THR A 73 -16.46 4.84 -10.79
C THR A 73 -17.12 5.62 -9.66
N SER A 74 -18.40 5.99 -9.83
CA SER A 74 -19.25 6.48 -8.74
C SER A 74 -19.38 5.49 -7.58
N ASP A 75 -19.26 4.20 -7.88
CA ASP A 75 -19.33 3.11 -6.90
C ASP A 75 -17.94 2.74 -6.34
N PHE A 76 -16.96 3.63 -6.50
CA PHE A 76 -15.59 3.47 -6.00
C PHE A 76 -14.82 2.26 -6.57
N LEU A 77 -15.20 1.78 -7.77
CA LEU A 77 -14.49 0.70 -8.46
C LEU A 77 -13.38 1.24 -9.37
N PRO A 78 -12.18 0.62 -9.41
CA PRO A 78 -11.12 0.96 -10.36
C PRO A 78 -11.58 0.90 -11.83
N THR A 79 -11.30 1.94 -12.62
CA THR A 79 -11.68 1.97 -14.06
C THR A 79 -10.52 2.04 -15.03
N ALA A 80 -9.56 2.93 -14.79
CA ALA A 80 -8.42 3.15 -15.67
C ALA A 80 -7.13 3.25 -14.84
N MET A 81 -6.19 2.34 -15.13
CA MET A 81 -4.84 2.39 -14.57
C MET A 81 -4.00 3.35 -15.41
N GLY A 82 -3.41 4.34 -14.76
CA GLY A 82 -2.54 5.34 -15.35
C GLY A 82 -1.08 4.88 -15.38
N ARG A 83 -0.20 5.77 -15.86
CA ARG A 83 1.24 5.52 -15.91
C ARG A 83 1.84 5.47 -14.50
N GLY A 84 2.75 4.52 -14.26
CA GLY A 84 3.39 4.29 -12.96
C GLY A 84 2.62 3.28 -12.11
N ASN A 85 2.94 3.20 -10.81
CA ASN A 85 2.21 2.30 -9.91
C ASN A 85 0.85 2.91 -9.55
N SER A 86 -0.22 2.24 -9.98
CA SER A 86 -1.59 2.55 -9.54
C SER A 86 -1.84 1.97 -8.16
N SER A 87 -2.46 2.75 -7.28
CA SER A 87 -2.84 2.28 -5.94
C SER A 87 -4.00 3.06 -5.36
N MET A 88 -4.69 2.42 -4.42
CA MET A 88 -5.82 2.98 -3.70
C MET A 88 -5.61 2.81 -2.20
N VAL A 89 -5.88 3.85 -1.42
CA VAL A 89 -5.79 3.86 0.04
C VAL A 89 -7.17 4.09 0.63
N LEU A 90 -7.60 3.20 1.52
CA LEU A 90 -8.84 3.32 2.28
C LEU A 90 -8.51 3.46 3.76
N LEU A 91 -9.12 4.44 4.41
CA LEU A 91 -9.16 4.55 5.87
C LEU A 91 -10.60 4.39 6.31
N ALA A 92 -10.89 3.34 7.08
CA ALA A 92 -12.21 3.14 7.67
C ALA A 92 -12.57 4.34 8.55
N GLN A 93 -13.80 4.83 8.45
CA GLN A 93 -14.26 6.00 9.23
C GLN A 93 -14.24 5.73 10.74
N ASP A 94 -14.32 4.48 11.16
CA ASP A 94 -14.17 4.08 12.57
C ASP A 94 -12.71 3.97 13.02
N GLY A 95 -11.76 4.17 12.10
CA GLY A 95 -10.32 4.16 12.36
C GLY A 95 -9.74 2.80 12.69
N LYS A 96 -10.48 1.69 12.52
CA LYS A 96 -10.02 0.35 12.89
C LYS A 96 -9.18 -0.32 11.82
N THR A 97 -9.22 0.18 10.58
CA THR A 97 -8.47 -0.43 9.50
C THR A 97 -8.03 0.60 8.47
N VAL A 98 -6.84 0.36 7.95
CA VAL A 98 -6.29 1.07 6.80
C VAL A 98 -5.88 0.03 5.76
N TYR A 99 -6.34 0.22 4.52
CA TYR A 99 -6.01 -0.65 3.38
C TYR A 99 -5.18 0.11 2.35
N VAL A 100 -4.25 -0.60 1.71
CA VAL A 100 -3.56 -0.18 0.49
C VAL A 100 -3.73 -1.26 -0.55
N TYR A 101 -4.47 -0.96 -1.62
CA TYR A 101 -4.55 -1.80 -2.80
C TYR A 101 -3.49 -1.38 -3.81
N VAL A 102 -2.71 -2.36 -4.28
CA VAL A 102 -1.59 -2.17 -5.20
C VAL A 102 -1.78 -3.09 -6.40
N PHE A 103 -1.70 -2.53 -7.61
CA PHE A 103 -1.92 -3.25 -8.87
C PHE A 103 -0.60 -3.68 -9.54
N ASN A 104 0.52 -3.63 -8.81
CA ASN A 104 1.85 -3.98 -9.29
C ASN A 104 2.58 -4.87 -8.26
N ARG A 105 3.04 -6.04 -8.72
CA ARG A 105 3.71 -7.03 -7.87
C ARG A 105 5.03 -6.54 -7.27
N THR A 106 5.82 -5.78 -8.02
CA THR A 106 7.11 -5.25 -7.54
C THR A 106 6.89 -4.20 -6.46
N ALA A 107 5.91 -3.30 -6.63
CA ALA A 107 5.54 -2.34 -5.61
C ALA A 107 5.08 -3.03 -4.32
N PHE A 108 4.26 -4.09 -4.45
CA PHE A 108 3.81 -4.89 -3.31
C PHE A 108 4.97 -5.55 -2.56
N ALA A 109 5.93 -6.16 -3.27
CA ALA A 109 7.14 -6.72 -2.66
C ALA A 109 8.03 -5.65 -1.99
N GLY A 110 8.01 -4.42 -2.51
CA GLY A 110 8.66 -3.26 -1.90
C GLY A 110 8.06 -2.91 -0.53
N LEU A 111 6.73 -2.99 -0.38
CA LEU A 111 6.05 -2.79 0.91
C LEU A 111 6.43 -3.89 1.91
N GLN A 112 6.48 -5.15 1.48
CA GLN A 112 6.95 -6.26 2.34
C GLN A 112 8.39 -6.05 2.81
N SER A 113 9.26 -5.57 1.93
CA SER A 113 10.65 -5.24 2.26
C SER A 113 10.76 -4.10 3.29
N GLN A 114 9.87 -3.10 3.21
CA GLN A 114 9.79 -2.04 4.22
C GLN A 114 9.38 -2.59 5.59
N VAL A 115 8.33 -3.41 5.66
CA VAL A 115 7.88 -4.04 6.93
C VAL A 115 9.01 -4.84 7.56
N LYS A 116 9.72 -5.65 6.77
CA LYS A 116 10.91 -6.40 7.24
C LYS A 116 11.99 -5.47 7.78
N ALA A 117 12.33 -4.41 7.05
CA ALA A 117 13.35 -3.44 7.45
C ALA A 117 12.95 -2.66 8.73
N MET A 118 11.66 -2.49 8.99
CA MET A 118 11.12 -1.90 10.21
C MET A 118 11.19 -2.85 11.42
N GLY A 119 11.64 -4.09 11.23
CA GLY A 119 11.84 -5.08 12.30
C GLY A 119 10.56 -5.75 12.76
N TYR A 120 9.54 -5.84 11.89
CA TYR A 120 8.40 -6.72 12.14
C TYR A 120 8.82 -8.17 11.97
N ASP A 121 8.33 -9.03 12.86
CA ASP A 121 8.34 -10.46 12.62
C ASP A 121 7.38 -10.76 11.47
N MET A 122 7.91 -11.33 10.40
CA MET A 122 7.14 -11.70 9.23
C MET A 122 6.82 -13.18 9.37
N GLY A 123 5.64 -13.47 9.90
CA GLY A 123 5.23 -14.82 10.24
C GLY A 123 5.35 -15.78 9.06
N SER A 124 5.26 -17.07 9.36
CA SER A 124 5.14 -18.08 8.31
C SER A 124 3.75 -17.96 7.68
N ALA A 125 3.64 -18.04 6.35
CA ALA A 125 2.34 -18.17 5.70
C ALA A 125 1.55 -19.31 6.36
N VAL A 126 0.30 -19.06 6.74
CA VAL A 126 -0.52 -20.02 7.47
C VAL A 126 -0.56 -21.34 6.70
N LYS A 127 -0.35 -22.48 7.39
CA LYS A 127 -0.43 -23.80 6.76
C LYS A 127 -1.83 -23.97 6.14
N GLY A 128 -1.90 -23.93 4.81
CA GLY A 128 -3.15 -24.04 4.04
C GLY A 128 -3.56 -22.75 3.32
N ASP A 129 -3.02 -21.59 3.71
CA ASP A 129 -3.23 -20.32 3.03
C ASP A 129 -1.91 -19.60 2.76
N LYS A 130 -1.35 -19.83 1.56
CA LYS A 130 -0.15 -19.14 1.08
C LYS A 130 -0.44 -17.69 0.63
N SER A 131 -1.69 -17.25 0.65
CA SER A 131 -2.08 -15.93 0.15
C SER A 131 -1.89 -14.83 1.19
N THR A 132 -1.95 -15.17 2.49
CA THR A 132 -1.87 -14.20 3.57
C THR A 132 -0.56 -14.30 4.35
N LEU A 133 0.10 -13.17 4.54
CA LEU A 133 1.30 -13.02 5.35
C LEU A 133 1.02 -12.00 6.46
N ILE A 134 1.07 -12.46 7.70
CA ILE A 134 0.80 -11.64 8.89
C ILE A 134 2.14 -11.22 9.50
N CYS A 135 2.29 -9.91 9.73
CA CYS A 135 3.49 -9.31 10.29
C CYS A 135 3.16 -8.59 11.59
N THR A 136 3.89 -8.93 12.66
CA THR A 136 3.65 -8.42 14.01
C THR A 136 4.91 -7.79 14.61
N LYS A 137 4.73 -6.81 15.49
CA LYS A 137 5.80 -6.20 16.28
C LYS A 137 5.22 -5.65 17.57
N ASP A 138 5.93 -5.82 18.67
CA ASP A 138 5.46 -5.35 19.99
C ASP A 138 5.12 -3.85 19.96
N ASN A 139 3.95 -3.51 20.52
CA ASN A 139 3.43 -2.14 20.61
C ASN A 139 3.28 -1.43 19.25
N GLN A 140 3.08 -2.19 18.18
CA GLN A 140 2.81 -1.69 16.83
C GLN A 140 1.58 -2.39 16.25
N PRO A 141 0.85 -1.75 15.33
CA PRO A 141 -0.31 -2.37 14.70
C PRO A 141 0.08 -3.60 13.88
N THR A 142 -0.84 -4.56 13.77
CA THR A 142 -0.68 -5.72 12.91
C THR A 142 -0.73 -5.33 11.43
N ILE A 143 0.20 -5.84 10.63
CA ILE A 143 0.24 -5.62 9.18
C ILE A 143 0.02 -6.95 8.46
N SER A 144 -1.02 -7.02 7.63
CA SER A 144 -1.32 -8.20 6.82
C SER A 144 -1.13 -7.91 5.35
N PHE A 145 -0.44 -8.81 4.65
CA PHE A 145 -0.28 -8.79 3.20
C PHE A 145 -1.14 -9.89 2.60
N LEU A 146 -2.13 -9.52 1.78
CA LEU A 146 -3.03 -10.44 1.10
C LEU A 146 -2.70 -10.47 -0.39
N THR A 147 -2.37 -11.66 -0.89
CA THR A 147 -2.17 -11.95 -2.31
C THR A 147 -3.48 -12.49 -2.87
N LEU A 148 -4.35 -11.58 -3.30
CA LEU A 148 -5.63 -11.97 -3.90
C LEU A 148 -5.38 -12.70 -5.23
N GLN A 149 -6.29 -13.62 -5.60
CA GLN A 149 -6.18 -14.34 -6.88
C GLN A 149 -6.31 -13.35 -8.05
N GLN A 150 -5.35 -13.37 -8.97
CA GLN A 150 -5.38 -12.57 -10.19
C GLN A 150 -6.72 -12.76 -10.92
N PRO A 151 -7.36 -11.69 -11.41
CA PRO A 151 -6.82 -10.35 -11.66
C PRO A 151 -6.95 -9.35 -10.50
N LEU A 152 -7.26 -9.80 -9.28
CA LEU A 152 -7.47 -8.92 -8.14
C LEU A 152 -6.18 -8.21 -7.68
N PRO A 153 -6.28 -7.00 -7.08
CA PRO A 153 -5.13 -6.28 -6.55
C PRO A 153 -4.44 -7.02 -5.40
N TYR A 154 -3.18 -6.69 -5.14
CA TYR A 154 -2.53 -7.05 -3.88
C TYR A 154 -2.98 -6.07 -2.80
N CYS A 155 -3.15 -6.55 -1.57
CA CYS A 155 -3.61 -5.71 -0.46
C CYS A 155 -2.62 -5.73 0.71
N LEU A 156 -2.27 -4.55 1.21
CA LEU A 156 -1.72 -4.38 2.55
C LEU A 156 -2.84 -3.86 3.45
N GLN A 157 -3.03 -4.49 4.58
CA GLN A 157 -4.00 -4.10 5.60
C GLN A 157 -3.27 -3.82 6.92
N ILE A 158 -3.65 -2.75 7.61
CA ILE A 158 -3.20 -2.42 8.96
C ILE A 158 -4.40 -2.43 9.91
N THR A 159 -4.31 -3.21 10.98
CA THR A 159 -5.29 -3.28 12.07
C THR A 159 -4.58 -3.12 13.41
N GLU A 160 -5.34 -3.07 14.50
CA GLU A 160 -4.76 -3.30 15.84
C GLU A 160 -4.04 -4.65 15.90
#